data_AF-A0AAU1IEP2-F1
#
_entry.id   AF-A0AAU1IEP2-F1
#
_cell.length_a   1.000
_cell.length_b   1.000
_cell.length_c   1.000
_cell.angle_alpha   90.00
_cell.angle_beta   90.00
_cell.angle_gamma   90.00
#
_symmetry.space_group_name_H-M   'P 1'
#
loop_
_entity.id
_entity.type
_entity.pdbx_description
1 polymer ?
#
loop_
_entity_poly.entity_id
_entity_poly.type
_entity_poly.pdbx_seq_one_letter_code
_entity_poly.pdbx_strand_id
1 'polypeptide(L)' 'MASTHGIDPRAFDDPRNHYPTDDEFYASDRPADRELPEDRPRGGGSSTAVKHRGTWATAALVAGVVLLVLVGIALFP' A
#
# COMPACT_ATOMS: atom_id res chain seq x y z
N MET A 1 19.38 14.68 9.12
CA MET A 1 20.27 13.51 9.26
C MET A 1 19.56 12.53 10.18
N ALA A 2 19.05 11.45 9.62
CA ALA A 2 18.25 10.47 10.34
C ALA A 2 19.14 9.78 11.40
N SER A 3 18.67 9.78 12.64
CA SER A 3 19.40 9.19 13.77
C SER A 3 19.53 7.69 13.58
N THR A 4 20.78 7.21 13.49
CA THR A 4 21.14 5.79 13.37
C THR A 4 20.89 5.07 14.69
N HIS A 5 19.62 4.79 14.99
CA HIS A 5 19.18 4.10 16.20
C HIS A 5 19.66 2.64 16.16
N GLY A 6 20.88 2.38 16.64
CA GLY A 6 21.42 1.02 16.71
C GLY A 6 22.94 0.92 16.69
N ILE A 7 23.66 2.00 16.37
CA ILE A 7 25.13 2.01 16.42
C ILE A 7 25.58 2.42 17.82
N ASP A 8 26.48 1.62 18.41
CA ASP A 8 27.15 1.98 19.67
C ASP A 8 27.93 3.29 19.49
N PRO A 9 27.69 4.33 20.34
CA PRO A 9 28.41 5.60 20.27
C PRO A 9 29.94 5.49 20.31
N ARG A 10 30.47 4.44 20.94
CA ARG A 10 31.93 4.21 21.03
C ARG A 10 32.54 3.70 19.72
N ALA A 11 31.69 3.25 18.79
CA ALA A 11 32.11 2.66 17.54
C ALA A 11 32.26 3.71 16.41
N PHE A 12 31.81 4.96 16.61
CA PHE A 12 31.91 6.03 15.61
C PHE A 12 33.36 6.46 15.32
N ASP A 13 34.25 6.37 16.30
CA ASP A 13 35.64 6.83 16.18
C ASP A 13 36.60 5.72 15.70
N ASP A 14 36.12 4.49 15.47
CA ASP A 14 36.96 3.39 14.97
C ASP A 14 37.06 3.48 13.44
N PRO A 15 38.28 3.67 12.87
CA PRO A 15 38.48 3.81 11.42
C PRO A 15 38.17 2.54 10.63
N ARG A 16 37.94 1.40 11.30
CA ARG A 16 37.54 0.14 10.66
C ARG A 16 36.03 0.02 10.44
N ASN A 17 35.24 0.88 11.07
CA ASN A 17 33.79 0.82 10.96
C ASN A 17 33.32 1.67 9.77
N HIS A 18 32.68 1.01 8.81
CA HIS A 18 32.00 1.65 7.69
C HIS A 18 30.50 1.46 7.85
N TYR A 19 29.77 2.56 8.04
CA TYR A 19 28.31 2.56 8.14
C TYR A 19 27.73 3.16 6.87
N PRO A 20 27.43 2.33 5.85
CA PRO A 20 26.84 2.84 4.63
C PRO A 20 25.49 3.48 4.95
N THR A 21 25.20 4.57 4.24
CA THR A 21 23.85 5.14 4.22
C THR A 21 22.87 4.14 3.61
N ASP A 22 21.57 4.31 3.88
CA ASP A 22 20.53 3.45 3.28
C ASP A 22 20.68 3.39 1.75
N ASP A 23 20.95 4.54 1.10
CA ASP A 23 21.17 4.62 -0.34
C ASP A 23 22.37 3.79 -0.81
N GLU A 24 23.49 3.84 -0.09
CA GLU A 24 24.69 3.05 -0.38
C GLU A 24 24.45 1.55 -0.16
N PHE A 25 23.73 1.19 0.91
CA PHE A 25 23.37 -0.19 1.21
C PHE A 25 22.45 -0.79 0.12
N TYR A 26 21.44 -0.05 -0.34
CA TYR A 26 20.54 -0.52 -1.39
C TYR A 26 21.13 -0.45 -2.80
N ALA A 27 22.26 0.24 -2.97
CA ALA A 27 22.98 0.34 -4.24
C ALA A 27 24.05 -0.75 -4.42
N SER A 28 24.61 -1.32 -3.35
CA SER A 28 25.77 -2.22 -3.42
C SER A 28 25.55 -3.46 -4.31
N ASP A 29 24.33 -3.99 -4.30
CA ASP A 29 23.99 -5.23 -5.01
C ASP A 29 23.25 -4.96 -6.34
N ARG A 30 23.09 -3.69 -6.74
CA ARG A 30 22.44 -3.35 -8.00
C ARG A 30 23.45 -3.34 -9.15
N PRO A 31 23.18 -4.05 -10.25
CA PRO A 31 24.00 -3.93 -11.45
C PRO A 31 23.93 -2.50 -12.01
N ALA A 32 24.98 -2.09 -12.72
CA ALA A 32 25.09 -0.74 -13.30
C ALA A 32 23.88 -0.39 -14.19
N ASP A 33 23.35 -1.38 -14.92
CA ASP A 33 22.08 -1.30 -15.67
C ASP A 33 20.96 -2.02 -14.91
N ARG A 34 20.54 -1.44 -13.78
CA ARG A 34 19.40 -1.94 -12.99
C ARG A 34 18.05 -1.82 -13.71
N GLU A 35 17.99 -0.94 -14.71
CA GLU A 35 16.78 -0.63 -15.48
C GLU A 35 16.73 -1.51 -16.73
N LEU A 36 16.73 -2.83 -16.53
CA LEU A 36 16.41 -3.74 -17.62
C LEU A 36 14.95 -3.49 -18.04
N PRO A 37 14.64 -3.48 -19.35
CA PRO A 37 13.27 -3.53 -19.83
C PRO A 37 12.58 -4.70 -19.16
N GLU A 38 11.46 -4.45 -18.48
CA GLU A 38 10.74 -5.50 -17.77
C GLU A 38 10.18 -6.50 -18.79
N ASP A 39 10.91 -7.59 -19.04
CA ASP A 39 10.59 -8.58 -20.08
C ASP A 39 9.36 -9.45 -19.73
N ARG A 40 8.81 -9.26 -18.54
CA ARG A 40 7.53 -9.84 -18.15
C ARG A 40 6.69 -8.74 -17.53
N PRO A 41 5.37 -8.75 -17.75
CA PRO A 41 4.48 -7.92 -16.95
C PRO A 41 4.71 -8.30 -15.49
N ARG A 42 5.39 -7.43 -14.73
CA ARG A 42 5.23 -7.45 -13.28
C ARG A 42 3.73 -7.31 -13.07
N GLY A 43 3.15 -8.11 -12.18
CA GLY A 43 1.74 -8.02 -11.82
C GLY A 43 1.37 -6.69 -11.14
N GLY A 44 1.87 -5.55 -11.65
CA GLY A 44 1.36 -4.21 -11.43
C GLY A 44 -0.10 -4.24 -11.82
N GLY A 45 -0.92 -4.31 -10.77
CA GLY A 45 -2.29 -4.74 -10.83
C GLY A 45 -3.13 -3.99 -11.84
N SER A 46 -4.28 -4.58 -12.14
CA SER A 46 -5.43 -3.92 -12.73
C SER A 46 -5.56 -2.47 -12.23
N SER A 47 -5.15 -1.48 -13.05
CA SER A 47 -5.48 -0.07 -12.85
C SER A 47 -6.96 0.21 -13.17
N THR A 48 -7.65 -0.78 -13.72
CA THR A 48 -9.09 -0.77 -13.84
C THR A 48 -9.71 -0.88 -12.46
N ALA A 49 -10.33 0.21 -12.00
CA ALA A 49 -11.28 0.14 -10.89
C ALA A 49 -12.22 -1.03 -11.17
N VAL A 50 -12.26 -2.01 -10.25
CA VAL A 50 -13.14 -3.16 -10.36
C VAL A 50 -14.56 -2.60 -10.39
N LYS A 51 -15.16 -2.51 -11.59
CA LYS A 51 -16.56 -2.12 -11.76
C LYS A 51 -17.39 -3.27 -11.18
N HIS A 52 -17.68 -3.20 -9.88
CA HIS A 52 -18.58 -4.12 -9.21
C HIS A 52 -19.96 -3.99 -9.87
N ARG A 53 -20.28 -4.90 -10.80
CA ARG A 53 -21.61 -4.99 -11.43
C ARG A 53 -22.75 -5.14 -10.40
N GLY A 54 -22.42 -5.45 -9.15
CA GLY A 54 -23.35 -5.61 -8.03
C GLY A 54 -23.64 -4.34 -7.20
N THR A 55 -23.02 -3.19 -7.44
CA THR A 55 -23.30 -1.98 -6.62
C THR A 55 -24.76 -1.53 -6.72
N TRP A 56 -25.38 -1.66 -7.89
CA TRP A 56 -26.80 -1.35 -8.08
C TRP A 56 -27.73 -2.33 -7.37
N ALA A 57 -27.36 -3.61 -7.28
CA ALA A 57 -28.14 -4.60 -6.55
C ALA A 57 -28.11 -4.33 -5.04
N THR A 58 -26.94 -4.00 -4.49
CA THR A 58 -26.81 -3.60 -3.08
C THR A 58 -27.56 -2.31 -2.80
N ALA A 59 -27.48 -1.31 -3.69
CA ALA A 59 -28.21 -0.06 -3.54
C ALA A 59 -29.73 -0.28 -3.54
N ALA A 60 -30.25 -1.12 -4.45
CA ALA A 60 -31.67 -1.46 -4.49
C ALA A 60 -32.14 -2.19 -3.22
N LEU A 61 -31.33 -3.12 -2.70
CA LEU A 61 -31.62 -3.83 -1.45
C LEU A 61 -31.72 -2.85 -0.26
N VAL A 62 -30.74 -1.96 -0.11
CA VAL A 62 -30.73 -0.96 0.97
C VAL A 62 -31.93 -0.03 0.86
N ALA A 63 -32.24 0.46 -0.34
CA ALA A 63 -33.41 1.31 -0.57
C ALA A 63 -34.72 0.58 -0.21
N GLY A 64 -34.84 -0.70 -0.56
CA GLY A 64 -36.00 -1.53 -0.21
C GLY A 64 -36.17 -1.72 1.30
N VAL A 65 -35.08 -1.96 2.04
CA VAL A 65 -35.12 -2.09 3.50
C VAL A 65 -35.56 -0.78 4.15
N VAL A 66 -35.00 0.36 3.72
CA VAL A 66 -35.39 1.69 4.22
C VAL A 66 -36.88 1.95 3.97
N LEU A 67 -37.36 1.66 2.75
CA LEU A 67 -38.77 1.81 2.41
C LEU A 67 -39.67 0.94 3.32
N LEU A 68 -39.30 -0.32 3.56
CA LEU A 68 -40.07 -1.24 4.41
C LEU A 68 -40.16 -0.73 5.84
N VAL A 69 -39.07 -0.21 6.40
CA VAL A 69 -39.05 0.41 7.74
C VAL A 69 -39.98 1.62 7.79
N LEU A 70 -39.91 2.52 6.80
CA LEU A 70 -40.77 3.71 6.74
C LEU A 70 -42.26 3.34 6.62
N VAL A 71 -42.59 2.34 5.80
CA VAL A 71 -43.97 1.82 5.69
C VAL A 71 -44.42 1.21 7.02
N GLY A 72 -43.56 0.44 7.69
CA GLY A 72 -43.85 -0.13 9.00
C GLY A 72 -44.18 0.95 10.04
N ILE A 73 -43.37 2.00 10.13
CA ILE A 73 -43.61 3.13 11.03
C ILE A 73 -44.91 3.88 10.65
N ALA A 74 -45.18 4.05 9.35
CA ALA A 74 -46.38 4.75 8.90
C ALA A 74 -47.68 3.97 9.17
N LEU A 75 -47.64 2.63 9.04
CA LEU A 75 -48.80 1.76 9.31
C LEU A 75 -48.97 1.45 10.80
N PHE A 76 -47.87 1.42 11.56
CA PHE A 76 -47.83 1.09 12.99
C PHE A 76 -46.97 2.12 13.76
N PRO A 77 -47.49 3.34 13.97
CA PRO A 77 -46.77 4.39 14.69
C PRO A 77 -46.57 4.09 16.18
#